data_AF-A0A254T1J1-F1
#
_entry.id   AF-A0A254T1J1-F1
#
_cell.length_a   1.000
_cell.length_b   1.000
_cell.length_c   1.000
_cell.angle_alpha   90.00
_cell.angle_beta   90.00
_cell.angle_gamma   90.00
#
_symmetry.space_group_name_H-M   'P 1'
#
loop_
_entity.id
_entity.type
_entity.pdbx_description
1 polymer ?
#
loop_
_entity_poly.entity_id
_entity_poly.type
_entity_poly.pdbx_seq_one_letter_code
_entity_poly.pdbx_strand_id
1 'polypeptide(L)'
;MSFSRFFRLIAPLLFILVGVSFAAKSQSGRVHYAVGEVFVLRSGTEMVIKSNDPDKSKLKKAKNVKERDDIITKLESEVIIGLPDGSSFNVQENTVVTITKLSFEDGENNFITEVKRGSMKFDVQKQAKTKNKIKFKTGIATAAIRGTDGFIGKTAKCEIASLSTGNLDFEISTTKKTYAITGGQTIFYCKDAAIVVDLESSGNGELFRELNAVLTDTTLSADAIRKAAEKADKKISEKQKELRAKINCHIDPLPDIVYSAKQTISATCSEGTYIRIFGEPQRSNGNALLLPVEWDPSTIGQKKVPFTCFYEGDPTNTMQCGLLTTYFAGSSDTTTTGDQALLTIMSSMPIKVCDPAMITIEGVFDTTDQNAVLTVTLGKYTSKNLVPLSAKGRFLHSIPVSDKNGNWNENTLYVNFESKNGNKNVEVPIRVVKSCKTVNLIPPTLALYANQCKAALALGQTDGDKAIYTLYIDNVAQKEIYFDSDRKFYEKLTSGIHTYRFHVEDLAGNKVELKQRLQCYPPLRNAKIVIDGGEEPEYIPVPPPPRGINTKIHRQLSFSVKNLPQNDPTYIKQIDITLPGNHIQLRGTDLQSNRIDQQIELPHGTSTKVKITVTLKSGEILTANKPYTVQ
;
A
#
# COMPACT_ATOMS: atom_id res chain seq x y z
N MET A 1 -81.61 29.47 48.98
CA MET A 1 -80.61 30.35 48.36
C MET A 1 -79.54 30.64 49.39
N SER A 2 -78.35 30.07 49.24
CA SER A 2 -77.17 30.44 50.01
C SER A 2 -75.93 30.05 49.21
N PHE A 3 -75.12 31.06 48.90
CA PHE A 3 -73.82 30.97 48.25
C PHE A 3 -72.74 30.59 49.28
N SER A 4 -71.60 30.13 48.75
CA SER A 4 -70.27 30.14 49.39
C SER A 4 -69.86 28.88 50.17
N ARG A 5 -68.74 28.26 49.71
CA ARG A 5 -67.53 27.95 50.52
C ARG A 5 -66.64 26.79 50.00
N PHE A 6 -66.68 26.41 48.71
CA PHE A 6 -65.78 25.35 48.20
C PHE A 6 -64.98 25.66 46.93
N PHE A 7 -64.82 26.93 46.56
CA PHE A 7 -64.03 27.34 45.39
C PHE A 7 -62.88 28.28 45.74
N ARG A 8 -61.96 27.82 46.60
CA ARG A 8 -60.64 28.46 46.79
C ARG A 8 -59.62 27.42 47.24
N LEU A 9 -59.11 26.61 46.31
CA LEU A 9 -57.85 25.88 46.48
C LEU A 9 -57.35 25.16 45.20
N ILE A 10 -57.48 25.76 44.01
CA ILE A 10 -56.76 25.27 42.81
C ILE A 10 -56.40 26.47 41.91
N ALA A 11 -55.35 27.21 42.28
CA ALA A 11 -54.57 28.15 41.46
C ALA A 11 -53.69 28.98 42.42
N PRO A 12 -52.47 28.52 42.73
CA PRO A 12 -51.34 28.84 41.85
C PRO A 12 -50.28 27.71 41.85
N LEU A 13 -50.34 26.84 40.84
CA LEU A 13 -49.24 25.89 40.57
C LEU A 13 -48.99 25.80 39.06
N LEU A 14 -48.94 26.96 38.39
CA LEU A 14 -48.78 27.05 36.94
C LEU A 14 -47.93 28.25 36.55
N PHE A 15 -46.74 28.42 37.15
CA PHE A 15 -45.78 29.44 36.70
C PHE A 15 -44.31 29.16 37.09
N ILE A 16 -43.88 27.89 37.14
CA ILE A 16 -42.44 27.54 37.09
C ILE A 16 -42.26 26.29 36.21
N LEU A 17 -42.73 26.36 34.97
CA LEU A 17 -42.10 25.60 33.88
C LEU A 17 -41.03 26.54 33.34
N VAL A 18 -39.89 26.59 34.04
CA VAL A 18 -38.64 27.01 33.41
C VAL A 18 -38.48 26.04 32.26
N GLY A 19 -38.83 26.50 31.06
CA GLY A 19 -38.52 25.82 29.83
C GLY A 19 -37.01 25.63 29.83
N VAL A 20 -36.56 24.46 30.25
CA VAL A 20 -35.25 23.95 29.91
C VAL A 20 -35.34 23.75 28.41
N SER A 21 -35.13 24.82 27.65
CA SER A 21 -34.79 24.72 26.25
C SER A 21 -33.50 23.94 26.25
N PHE A 22 -33.61 22.61 26.10
CA PHE A 22 -32.50 21.80 25.65
C PHE A 22 -32.02 22.47 24.37
N ALA A 23 -30.93 23.23 24.49
CA ALA A 23 -30.25 23.76 23.33
C ALA A 23 -29.87 22.54 22.50
N ALA A 24 -30.61 22.30 21.41
CA ALA A 24 -30.31 21.23 20.49
C ALA A 24 -28.82 21.37 20.15
N LYS A 25 -28.03 20.35 20.50
CA LYS A 25 -26.59 20.31 20.21
C LYS A 25 -26.40 20.72 18.75
N SER A 26 -25.52 21.68 18.49
CA SER A 26 -25.42 22.35 17.20
C SER A 26 -25.10 21.36 16.08
N GLN A 27 -26.12 20.97 15.31
CA GLN A 27 -26.02 20.18 14.08
C GLN A 27 -25.57 21.09 12.93
N SER A 28 -24.34 21.61 12.98
CA SER A 28 -23.80 22.50 11.95
C SER A 28 -22.31 22.30 11.71
N GLY A 29 -21.89 22.37 10.45
CA GLY A 29 -20.48 22.45 10.06
C GLY A 29 -20.01 23.90 10.09
N ARG A 30 -18.77 24.15 10.54
CA ARG A 30 -18.19 25.49 10.65
C ARG A 30 -17.41 25.84 9.39
N VAL A 31 -17.58 27.05 8.87
CA VAL A 31 -16.73 27.55 7.78
C VAL A 31 -15.39 27.97 8.38
N HIS A 32 -14.30 27.34 7.95
CA HIS A 32 -12.94 27.67 8.40
C HIS A 32 -12.23 28.63 7.46
N TYR A 33 -12.44 28.47 6.16
CA TYR A 33 -11.80 29.28 5.14
C TYR A 33 -12.71 29.42 3.93
N ALA A 34 -12.64 30.58 3.27
CA ALA A 34 -13.27 30.81 1.98
C ALA A 34 -12.44 31.81 1.18
N VAL A 35 -12.41 31.64 -0.14
CA VAL A 35 -11.84 32.60 -1.10
C VAL A 35 -12.75 32.70 -2.31
N GLY A 36 -12.70 33.83 -3.02
CA GLY A 36 -13.57 34.11 -4.15
C GLY A 36 -15.03 34.35 -3.74
N GLU A 37 -15.95 34.00 -4.63
CA GLU A 37 -17.40 34.10 -4.43
C GLU A 37 -17.99 32.76 -3.98
N VAL A 38 -18.44 32.74 -2.72
CA VAL A 38 -19.01 31.58 -2.05
C VAL A 38 -20.34 31.93 -1.38
N PHE A 39 -21.37 31.16 -1.71
CA PHE A 39 -22.74 31.35 -1.24
C PHE A 39 -23.29 30.08 -0.59
N VAL A 40 -24.29 30.26 0.27
CA VAL A 40 -25.11 29.19 0.84
C VAL A 40 -26.58 29.50 0.55
N LEU A 41 -27.29 28.59 -0.09
CA LEU A 41 -28.74 28.65 -0.23
C LEU A 41 -29.38 27.86 0.90
N ARG A 42 -30.07 28.55 1.81
CA ARG A 42 -30.78 27.95 2.94
C ARG A 42 -32.26 28.23 2.81
N SER A 43 -33.06 27.18 2.63
CA SER A 43 -34.53 27.30 2.49
C SER A 43 -34.94 28.33 1.41
N GLY A 44 -34.22 28.35 0.28
CA GLY A 44 -34.46 29.28 -0.83
C GLY A 44 -33.92 30.70 -0.62
N THR A 45 -33.30 31.01 0.52
CA THR A 45 -32.66 32.31 0.76
C THR A 45 -31.15 32.20 0.55
N GLU A 46 -30.59 33.07 -0.29
CA GLU A 46 -29.14 33.14 -0.52
C GLU A 46 -28.45 33.88 0.64
N MET A 47 -27.37 33.28 1.15
CA MET A 47 -26.50 33.82 2.19
C MET A 47 -25.07 33.85 1.66
N VAL A 48 -24.28 34.81 2.12
CA VAL A 48 -22.89 34.98 1.68
C VAL A 48 -21.92 34.39 2.69
N ILE A 49 -21.01 33.55 2.24
CA ILE A 49 -19.82 33.17 3.01
C ILE A 49 -18.71 34.18 2.72
N LYS A 50 -18.41 34.42 1.44
CA LYS A 50 -17.44 35.42 0.97
C LYS A 50 -17.83 35.90 -0.42
N SER A 51 -17.69 37.20 -0.67
CA SER A 51 -17.89 37.79 -2.00
C SER A 51 -17.16 39.12 -2.04
N ASN A 52 -16.59 39.44 -3.20
CA ASN A 52 -15.98 40.73 -3.49
C ASN A 52 -16.96 41.71 -4.14
N ASP A 53 -18.19 41.27 -4.42
CA ASP A 53 -19.26 42.09 -5.00
C ASP A 53 -19.91 42.94 -3.89
N PRO A 54 -19.87 44.27 -3.97
CA PRO A 54 -20.44 45.17 -2.96
C PRO A 54 -21.93 44.94 -2.73
N ASP A 55 -22.70 44.58 -3.75
CA ASP A 55 -24.15 44.40 -3.64
C ASP A 55 -24.49 43.06 -3.01
N LYS A 56 -23.73 42.01 -3.31
CA LYS A 56 -23.88 40.72 -2.64
C LYS A 56 -23.33 40.74 -1.22
N SER A 57 -22.33 41.57 -0.91
CA SER A 57 -21.77 41.68 0.45
C SER A 57 -22.78 42.15 1.51
N LYS A 58 -23.91 42.74 1.08
CA LYS A 58 -25.05 43.16 1.91
C LYS A 58 -25.95 41.99 2.34
N LEU A 59 -25.81 40.81 1.72
CA LEU A 59 -26.56 39.61 2.10
C LEU A 59 -26.13 39.09 3.48
N LYS A 60 -27.00 38.28 4.10
CA LYS A 60 -26.75 37.71 5.42
C LYS A 60 -25.50 36.81 5.39
N LYS A 61 -24.55 37.07 6.31
CA LYS A 61 -23.34 36.24 6.43
C LYS A 61 -23.63 34.85 7.01
N ALA A 62 -23.17 33.81 6.33
CA ALA A 62 -23.19 32.44 6.82
C ALA A 62 -21.82 32.05 7.38
N LYS A 63 -21.74 31.81 8.70
CA LYS A 63 -20.53 31.30 9.36
C LYS A 63 -20.51 29.77 9.47
N ASN A 64 -21.68 29.15 9.38
CA ASN A 64 -21.89 27.71 9.52
C ASN A 64 -22.86 27.21 8.44
N VAL A 65 -22.68 25.96 8.04
CA VAL A 65 -23.56 25.20 7.16
C VAL A 65 -24.39 24.20 7.97
N LYS A 66 -25.61 23.91 7.52
CA LYS A 66 -26.61 23.08 8.20
C LYS A 66 -27.13 22.00 7.24
N GLU A 67 -27.90 21.06 7.79
CA GLU A 67 -28.69 20.16 6.97
C GLU A 67 -29.56 20.94 5.97
N ARG A 68 -29.62 20.45 4.73
CA ARG A 68 -30.36 20.97 3.57
C ARG A 68 -29.83 22.28 2.98
N ASP A 69 -28.66 22.72 3.39
CA ASP A 69 -27.98 23.83 2.73
C ASP A 69 -27.36 23.37 1.40
N ASP A 70 -27.45 24.23 0.38
CA ASP A 70 -26.66 24.13 -0.85
C ASP A 70 -25.49 25.12 -0.77
N ILE A 71 -24.27 24.62 -0.88
CA ILE A 71 -23.04 25.41 -0.95
C ILE A 71 -22.70 25.61 -2.43
N ILE A 72 -22.47 26.86 -2.82
CA ILE A 72 -22.21 27.26 -4.20
C ILE A 72 -20.91 28.05 -4.26
N THR A 73 -19.96 27.56 -5.05
CA THR A 73 -18.69 28.24 -5.36
C THR A 73 -18.65 28.65 -6.84
N LYS A 74 -18.07 29.81 -7.12
CA LYS A 74 -17.84 30.29 -8.50
C LYS A 74 -16.42 29.96 -8.96
N LEU A 75 -16.01 30.55 -10.09
CA LEU A 75 -14.66 30.46 -10.62
C LEU A 75 -13.65 30.99 -9.58
N GLU A 76 -12.47 30.38 -9.48
CA GLU A 76 -11.40 30.80 -8.55
C GLU A 76 -11.87 30.91 -7.08
N SER A 77 -12.91 30.16 -6.72
CA SER A 77 -13.52 30.19 -5.40
C SER A 77 -13.40 28.82 -4.73
N GLU A 78 -13.04 28.80 -3.45
CA GLU A 78 -13.04 27.57 -2.63
C GLU A 78 -13.58 27.86 -1.23
N VAL A 79 -14.14 26.84 -0.59
CA VAL A 79 -14.57 26.92 0.82
C VAL A 79 -14.28 25.63 1.56
N ILE A 80 -13.64 25.77 2.72
CA ILE A 80 -13.30 24.68 3.63
C ILE A 80 -14.27 24.70 4.81
N ILE A 81 -14.95 23.57 4.99
CA ILE A 81 -15.89 23.36 6.08
C ILE A 81 -15.36 22.25 6.97
N GLY A 82 -15.31 22.55 8.27
CA GLY A 82 -14.96 21.61 9.32
C GLY A 82 -16.21 21.06 9.97
N LEU A 83 -16.21 19.75 10.20
CA LEU A 83 -17.24 19.06 10.97
C LEU A 83 -16.79 18.93 12.43
N PRO A 84 -17.75 18.85 13.38
CA PRO A 84 -17.45 18.67 14.81
C PRO A 84 -16.53 17.46 15.08
N ASP A 85 -16.66 16.38 14.32
CA ASP A 85 -15.86 15.18 14.48
C ASP A 85 -14.39 15.33 14.05
N GLY A 86 -14.00 16.51 13.52
CA GLY A 86 -12.66 16.80 13.00
C GLY A 86 -12.48 16.37 11.55
N SER A 87 -13.52 15.87 10.89
CA SER A 87 -13.51 15.71 9.43
C SER A 87 -13.62 17.08 8.76
N SER A 88 -13.11 17.20 7.54
CA SER A 88 -13.23 18.42 6.76
C SER A 88 -13.57 18.13 5.31
N PHE A 89 -14.18 19.09 4.64
CA PHE A 89 -14.38 19.05 3.21
C PHE A 89 -14.11 20.40 2.58
N ASN A 90 -13.46 20.38 1.43
CA ASN A 90 -13.16 21.54 0.61
C ASN A 90 -14.01 21.49 -0.66
N VAL A 91 -14.96 22.41 -0.79
CA VAL A 91 -15.78 22.58 -1.98
C VAL A 91 -14.97 23.45 -2.95
N GLN A 92 -14.55 22.86 -4.07
CA GLN A 92 -13.67 23.51 -5.05
C GLN A 92 -14.44 24.48 -5.95
N GLU A 93 -13.77 25.11 -6.91
CA GLU A 93 -14.41 26.08 -7.81
C GLU A 93 -15.56 25.49 -8.64
N ASN A 94 -16.47 26.35 -9.08
CA ASN A 94 -17.62 26.01 -9.95
C ASN A 94 -18.52 24.87 -9.42
N THR A 95 -18.52 24.65 -8.11
CA THR A 95 -19.10 23.47 -7.49
C THR A 95 -20.42 23.82 -6.78
N VAL A 96 -21.35 22.88 -6.82
CA VAL A 96 -22.60 22.92 -6.05
C VAL A 96 -22.73 21.64 -5.24
N VAL A 97 -22.77 21.78 -3.92
CA VAL A 97 -22.85 20.66 -2.96
C VAL A 97 -24.04 20.86 -2.03
N THR A 98 -24.87 19.83 -1.89
CA THR A 98 -25.99 19.82 -0.93
C THR A 98 -25.61 19.00 0.30
N ILE A 99 -25.88 19.51 1.50
CA ILE A 99 -25.75 18.72 2.74
C ILE A 99 -27.09 18.04 3.02
N THR A 100 -27.29 16.82 2.54
CA THR A 100 -28.56 16.10 2.69
C THR A 100 -28.87 15.69 4.14
N LYS A 101 -27.85 15.28 4.89
CA LYS A 101 -27.98 14.88 6.30
C LYS A 101 -26.77 15.34 7.10
N LEU A 102 -27.01 15.94 8.26
CA LEU A 102 -25.96 16.38 9.17
C LEU A 102 -26.42 16.20 10.62
N SER A 103 -26.11 15.04 11.22
CA SER A 103 -26.49 14.72 12.60
C SER A 103 -25.30 14.18 13.40
N PHE A 104 -25.10 14.74 14.59
CA PHE A 104 -24.07 14.34 15.55
C PHE A 104 -24.75 14.03 16.90
N GLU A 105 -25.38 12.87 17.02
CA GLU A 105 -26.15 12.47 18.21
C GLU A 105 -25.56 11.19 18.81
N ASP A 106 -25.40 11.14 20.13
CA ASP A 106 -24.96 9.94 20.90
C ASP A 106 -23.66 9.25 20.42
N GLY A 107 -22.77 10.03 19.80
CA GLY A 107 -21.54 9.53 19.19
C GLY A 107 -21.75 8.80 17.85
N GLU A 108 -22.95 8.88 17.30
CA GLU A 108 -23.28 8.54 15.92
C GLU A 108 -23.15 9.77 15.01
N ASN A 109 -22.15 9.73 14.13
CA ASN A 109 -21.91 10.78 13.14
C ASN A 109 -22.50 10.35 11.80
N ASN A 110 -23.58 11.01 11.37
CA ASN A 110 -24.15 10.81 10.04
C ASN A 110 -23.99 12.08 9.20
N PHE A 111 -23.12 11.99 8.20
CA PHE A 111 -22.91 13.04 7.21
C PHE A 111 -23.22 12.48 5.83
N ILE A 112 -24.23 13.03 5.18
CA ILE A 112 -24.58 12.69 3.80
C ILE A 112 -24.61 13.98 3.00
N THR A 113 -23.88 13.98 1.90
CA THR A 113 -23.78 15.14 1.02
C THR A 113 -23.86 14.71 -0.42
N GLU A 114 -24.39 15.57 -1.29
CA GLU A 114 -24.56 15.34 -2.71
C GLU A 114 -23.79 16.38 -3.53
N VAL A 115 -22.88 15.93 -4.38
CA VAL A 115 -22.20 16.79 -5.36
C VAL A 115 -23.07 16.88 -6.61
N LYS A 116 -23.79 17.99 -6.76
CA LYS A 116 -24.67 18.23 -7.91
C LYS A 116 -23.86 18.53 -9.17
N ARG A 117 -22.74 19.25 -9.02
CA ARG A 117 -21.78 19.61 -10.08
C ARG A 117 -20.44 20.00 -9.45
N GLY A 118 -19.33 19.74 -10.15
CA GLY A 118 -17.99 20.15 -9.74
C GLY A 118 -17.33 19.08 -8.86
N SER A 119 -16.50 19.48 -7.90
CA SER A 119 -15.76 18.56 -7.05
C SER A 119 -15.64 19.05 -5.62
N MET A 120 -15.52 18.08 -4.73
CA MET A 120 -15.28 18.31 -3.32
C MET A 120 -14.19 17.37 -2.84
N LYS A 121 -13.14 17.95 -2.25
CA LYS A 121 -12.14 17.20 -1.50
C LYS A 121 -12.69 16.88 -0.11
N PHE A 122 -12.38 15.71 0.42
CA PHE A 122 -12.75 15.31 1.77
C PHE A 122 -11.54 14.73 2.49
N ASP A 123 -11.45 15.02 3.78
CA ASP A 123 -10.59 14.34 4.75
C ASP A 123 -11.48 13.86 5.89
N VAL A 124 -11.71 12.54 5.93
CA VAL A 124 -12.68 11.92 6.82
C VAL A 124 -11.96 11.18 7.95
N GLN A 125 -12.30 11.51 9.20
CA GLN A 125 -11.74 10.83 10.37
C GLN A 125 -12.23 9.38 10.49
N LYS A 126 -11.35 8.49 10.95
CA LYS A 126 -11.72 7.10 11.25
C LYS A 126 -12.62 7.09 12.47
N GLN A 127 -13.88 6.74 12.25
CA GLN A 127 -14.88 6.71 13.31
C GLN A 127 -14.71 5.44 14.17
N ALA A 128 -14.69 5.62 15.49
CA ALA A 128 -14.50 4.55 16.47
C ALA A 128 -15.70 3.59 16.56
N LYS A 129 -16.92 4.08 16.32
CA LYS A 129 -18.16 3.28 16.34
C LYS A 129 -18.57 2.87 14.92
N THR A 130 -19.01 1.62 14.77
CA THR A 130 -19.46 1.01 13.49
C THR A 130 -20.76 1.59 12.91
N LYS A 131 -21.50 2.39 13.70
CA LYS A 131 -22.78 2.98 13.29
C LYS A 131 -22.65 4.30 12.53
N ASN A 132 -21.46 4.91 12.49
CA ASN A 132 -21.23 6.20 11.84
C ASN A 132 -21.25 6.04 10.31
N LYS A 133 -22.00 6.89 9.61
CA LYS A 133 -22.18 6.81 8.15
C LYS A 133 -21.77 8.13 7.52
N ILE A 134 -20.64 8.12 6.81
CA ILE A 134 -20.21 9.22 5.96
C ILE A 134 -20.39 8.77 4.52
N LYS A 135 -21.31 9.43 3.81
CA LYS A 135 -21.65 9.11 2.42
C LYS A 135 -21.59 10.35 1.54
N PHE A 136 -20.90 10.22 0.43
CA PHE A 136 -20.86 11.22 -0.61
C PHE A 136 -21.67 10.69 -1.78
N LYS A 137 -22.68 11.43 -2.20
CA LYS A 137 -23.55 11.09 -3.31
C LYS A 137 -23.19 11.95 -4.51
N THR A 138 -23.36 11.35 -5.66
CA THR A 138 -23.42 12.00 -6.95
C THR A 138 -24.77 11.62 -7.56
N GLY A 139 -25.08 12.07 -8.78
CA GLY A 139 -26.41 11.82 -9.36
C GLY A 139 -26.70 10.33 -9.57
N ILE A 140 -25.66 9.53 -9.82
CA ILE A 140 -25.78 8.10 -10.12
C ILE A 140 -24.88 7.21 -9.26
N ALA A 141 -24.11 7.73 -8.30
CA ALA A 141 -23.29 6.91 -7.40
C ALA A 141 -23.29 7.37 -5.94
N THR A 142 -22.92 6.45 -5.05
CA THR A 142 -22.72 6.71 -3.63
C THR A 142 -21.36 6.16 -3.21
N ALA A 143 -20.52 7.02 -2.65
CA ALA A 143 -19.26 6.69 -2.04
C ALA A 143 -19.43 6.59 -0.51
N ALA A 144 -19.19 5.41 0.05
CA ALA A 144 -19.13 5.19 1.49
C ALA A 144 -17.69 5.21 1.97
N ILE A 145 -17.41 6.00 3.01
CA ILE A 145 -16.03 6.39 3.35
C ILE A 145 -15.75 6.16 4.85
N ARG A 146 -14.56 5.64 5.16
CA ARG A 146 -14.08 5.49 6.54
C ARG A 146 -12.57 5.73 6.64
N GLY A 147 -12.17 6.86 7.23
CA GLY A 147 -10.75 7.14 7.49
C GLY A 147 -9.96 7.40 6.21
N THR A 148 -10.49 8.20 5.30
CA THR A 148 -10.05 8.29 3.90
C THR A 148 -9.83 9.76 3.53
N ASP A 149 -8.79 10.04 2.75
CA ASP A 149 -8.54 11.33 2.10
C ASP A 149 -8.64 11.17 0.58
N GLY A 150 -9.34 12.09 -0.07
CA GLY A 150 -9.55 12.04 -1.50
C GLY A 150 -10.48 13.14 -2.00
N PHE A 151 -10.94 12.99 -3.24
CA PHE A 151 -12.00 13.84 -3.78
C PHE A 151 -13.09 13.01 -4.44
N ILE A 152 -14.27 13.61 -4.49
CA ILE A 152 -15.40 13.13 -5.29
C ILE A 152 -15.87 14.27 -6.17
N GLY A 153 -16.19 13.96 -7.42
CA GLY A 153 -16.61 14.96 -8.38
C GLY A 153 -17.62 14.43 -9.38
N LYS A 154 -18.34 15.37 -9.95
CA LYS A 154 -19.35 15.15 -10.98
C LYS A 154 -19.17 16.16 -12.09
N THR A 155 -18.88 15.63 -13.27
CA THR A 155 -18.90 16.35 -14.54
C THR A 155 -20.27 16.17 -15.20
N ALA A 156 -20.48 16.73 -16.40
CA ALA A 156 -21.75 16.57 -17.11
C ALA A 156 -22.11 15.10 -17.42
N LYS A 157 -21.12 14.21 -17.59
CA LYS A 157 -21.33 12.82 -18.02
C LYS A 157 -20.57 11.76 -17.24
N CYS A 158 -19.64 12.16 -16.38
CA CYS A 158 -18.82 11.25 -15.60
C CYS A 158 -18.87 11.61 -14.12
N GLU A 159 -18.87 10.56 -13.31
CA GLU A 159 -18.67 10.65 -11.87
C GLU A 159 -17.29 10.09 -11.53
N ILE A 160 -16.61 10.75 -10.61
CA ILE A 160 -15.21 10.48 -10.33
C ILE A 160 -15.04 10.41 -8.82
N ALA A 161 -14.34 9.38 -8.36
CA ALA A 161 -13.81 9.34 -7.01
C ALA A 161 -12.32 8.98 -7.08
N SER A 162 -11.51 9.65 -6.28
CA SER A 162 -10.06 9.50 -6.30
C SER A 162 -9.52 9.56 -4.89
N LEU A 163 -8.70 8.58 -4.50
CA LEU A 163 -8.21 8.44 -3.14
C LEU A 163 -6.71 8.67 -3.04
N SER A 164 -6.31 9.53 -2.13
CA SER A 164 -4.92 9.61 -1.67
C SER A 164 -4.63 8.47 -0.70
N THR A 165 -5.51 8.27 0.29
CA THR A 165 -5.35 7.25 1.34
C THR A 165 -6.71 6.69 1.77
N GLY A 166 -6.71 5.50 2.37
CA GLY A 166 -7.91 4.83 2.89
C GLY A 166 -8.63 3.99 1.84
N ASN A 167 -9.89 3.66 2.13
CA ASN A 167 -10.73 2.81 1.28
C ASN A 167 -12.08 3.50 0.99
N LEU A 168 -12.66 3.23 -0.16
CA LEU A 168 -13.97 3.74 -0.58
C LEU A 168 -14.73 2.67 -1.36
N ASP A 169 -15.99 2.47 -0.98
CA ASP A 169 -16.94 1.67 -1.75
C ASP A 169 -17.77 2.60 -2.64
N PHE A 170 -17.63 2.45 -3.96
CA PHE A 170 -18.32 3.22 -4.98
C PHE A 170 -19.51 2.41 -5.53
N GLU A 171 -20.70 2.65 -5.00
CA GLU A 171 -21.95 1.98 -5.43
C GLU A 171 -22.62 2.79 -6.55
N ILE A 172 -22.87 2.15 -7.68
CA ILE A 172 -23.71 2.72 -8.74
C ILE A 172 -25.18 2.58 -8.36
N SER A 173 -25.89 3.70 -8.29
CA SER A 173 -27.29 3.78 -7.84
C SER A 173 -28.25 3.00 -8.73
N THR A 174 -28.01 2.93 -10.05
CA THR A 174 -28.85 2.26 -11.05
C THR A 174 -28.69 0.75 -11.05
N THR A 175 -27.45 0.25 -10.97
CA THR A 175 -27.14 -1.19 -11.06
C THR A 175 -26.95 -1.85 -9.71
N LYS A 176 -26.80 -1.07 -8.63
CA LYS A 176 -26.39 -1.53 -7.29
C LYS A 176 -25.05 -2.27 -7.26
N LYS A 177 -24.25 -2.13 -8.32
CA LYS A 177 -22.90 -2.68 -8.38
C LYS A 177 -21.94 -1.78 -7.61
N THR A 178 -21.12 -2.39 -6.77
CA THR A 178 -20.12 -1.70 -5.94
C THR A 178 -18.72 -1.98 -6.45
N TYR A 179 -17.90 -0.94 -6.50
CA TYR A 179 -16.47 -1.03 -6.80
C TYR A 179 -15.70 -0.51 -5.60
N ALA A 180 -14.83 -1.34 -5.03
CA ALA A 180 -13.91 -0.91 -3.99
C ALA A 180 -12.67 -0.28 -4.64
N ILE A 181 -12.27 0.89 -4.16
CA ILE A 181 -10.98 1.52 -4.49
C ILE A 181 -10.19 1.81 -3.22
N THR A 182 -8.86 1.73 -3.31
CA THR A 182 -7.93 2.02 -2.22
C THR A 182 -7.10 3.27 -2.50
N GLY A 183 -6.35 3.75 -1.50
CA GLY A 183 -5.42 4.86 -1.69
C GLY A 183 -4.47 4.63 -2.87
N GLY A 184 -4.25 5.67 -3.68
CA GLY A 184 -3.51 5.61 -4.94
C GLY A 184 -4.37 5.27 -6.17
N GLN A 185 -5.68 5.06 -5.99
CA GLN A 185 -6.59 4.71 -7.09
C GLN A 185 -7.61 5.80 -7.38
N THR A 186 -7.99 5.87 -8.66
CA THR A 186 -9.07 6.73 -9.16
C THR A 186 -10.06 5.90 -9.97
N ILE A 187 -11.35 6.05 -9.66
CA ILE A 187 -12.45 5.47 -10.43
C ILE A 187 -13.17 6.55 -11.23
N PHE A 188 -13.43 6.22 -12.49
CA PHE A 188 -14.31 6.95 -13.40
C PHE A 188 -15.53 6.11 -13.69
N TYR A 189 -16.71 6.70 -13.58
CA TYR A 189 -17.94 6.09 -14.05
C TYR A 189 -18.54 6.97 -15.15
N CYS A 190 -18.41 6.52 -16.40
CA CYS A 190 -18.83 7.23 -17.61
C CYS A 190 -19.59 6.26 -18.52
N LYS A 191 -20.74 6.67 -19.10
CA LYS A 191 -21.51 5.85 -20.06
C LYS A 191 -21.74 4.41 -19.58
N ASP A 192 -22.14 4.24 -18.32
CA ASP A 192 -22.37 2.94 -17.67
C ASP A 192 -21.15 2.02 -17.53
N ALA A 193 -19.94 2.51 -17.84
CA ALA A 193 -18.69 1.79 -17.64
C ALA A 193 -17.89 2.38 -16.46
N ALA A 194 -17.41 1.50 -15.58
CA ALA A 194 -16.49 1.84 -14.51
C ALA A 194 -15.04 1.56 -14.94
N ILE A 195 -14.16 2.54 -14.77
CA ILE A 195 -12.74 2.46 -15.11
C ILE A 195 -11.96 2.79 -13.84
N VAL A 196 -11.23 1.83 -13.30
CA VAL A 196 -10.32 2.04 -12.17
C VAL A 196 -8.90 2.13 -12.71
N VAL A 197 -8.15 3.13 -12.25
CA VAL A 197 -6.76 3.40 -12.67
C VAL A 197 -5.93 3.74 -11.44
N ASP A 198 -4.71 3.21 -11.40
CA ASP A 198 -3.71 3.55 -10.38
C ASP A 198 -2.95 4.81 -10.83
N LEU A 199 -2.98 5.87 -10.03
CA LEU A 199 -2.36 7.18 -10.34
C LEU A 199 -1.61 7.70 -9.12
N GLU A 200 -0.36 8.16 -9.29
CA GLU A 200 0.49 8.67 -8.19
C GLU A 200 -0.13 9.91 -7.52
N SER A 201 -0.85 10.71 -8.30
CA SER A 201 -1.55 11.93 -7.88
C SER A 201 -3.00 11.70 -7.45
N SER A 202 -3.44 10.45 -7.26
CA SER A 202 -4.80 10.17 -6.77
C SER A 202 -5.10 10.92 -5.47
N GLY A 203 -6.32 11.47 -5.35
CA GLY A 203 -6.76 12.33 -4.25
C GLY A 203 -6.34 13.80 -4.38
N ASN A 204 -5.52 14.17 -5.37
CA ASN A 204 -5.18 15.57 -5.63
C ASN A 204 -6.32 16.31 -6.35
N GLY A 205 -6.76 17.44 -5.82
CA GLY A 205 -7.79 18.27 -6.46
C GLY A 205 -7.41 18.84 -7.84
N GLU A 206 -6.12 19.03 -8.12
CA GLU A 206 -5.64 19.44 -9.45
C GLU A 206 -5.90 18.37 -10.51
N LEU A 207 -5.85 17.09 -10.11
CA LEU A 207 -6.14 15.97 -10.99
C LEU A 207 -7.58 16.06 -11.49
N PHE A 208 -8.53 16.38 -10.61
CA PHE A 208 -9.90 16.63 -11.05
C PHE A 208 -10.00 17.79 -12.04
N ARG A 209 -9.30 18.91 -11.80
CA ARG A 209 -9.35 20.08 -12.68
C ARG A 209 -8.85 19.78 -14.10
N GLU A 210 -7.71 19.08 -14.20
CA GLU A 210 -7.15 18.66 -15.50
C GLU A 210 -8.06 17.64 -16.19
N LEU A 211 -8.65 16.71 -15.43
CA LEU A 211 -9.55 15.69 -15.97
C LEU A 211 -10.91 16.26 -16.38
N ASN A 212 -11.44 17.24 -15.66
CA ASN A 212 -12.72 17.87 -15.97
C ASN A 212 -12.72 18.49 -17.38
N ALA A 213 -11.59 19.05 -17.82
CA ALA A 213 -11.44 19.59 -19.18
C ALA A 213 -11.53 18.50 -20.28
N VAL A 214 -11.15 17.27 -19.96
CA VAL A 214 -11.16 16.15 -20.92
C VAL A 214 -12.48 15.39 -20.86
N LEU A 215 -13.02 15.19 -19.66
CA LEU A 215 -14.23 14.39 -19.41
C LEU A 215 -15.53 15.10 -19.82
N THR A 216 -15.46 16.34 -20.27
CA THR A 216 -16.55 17.01 -20.99
C THR A 216 -16.75 16.46 -22.41
N ASP A 217 -15.72 15.88 -23.04
CA ASP A 217 -15.85 15.27 -24.36
C ASP A 217 -16.59 13.93 -24.27
N THR A 218 -17.73 13.91 -24.92
CA THR A 218 -18.71 12.84 -24.85
C THR A 218 -18.40 11.67 -25.80
N THR A 219 -17.38 11.81 -26.65
CA THR A 219 -17.00 10.82 -27.65
C THR A 219 -15.87 9.89 -27.20
N LEU A 220 -15.22 10.21 -26.08
CA LEU A 220 -14.05 9.46 -25.60
C LEU A 220 -14.41 8.00 -25.26
N SER A 221 -13.49 7.11 -25.63
CA SER A 221 -13.47 5.71 -25.25
C SER A 221 -12.86 5.53 -23.85
N ALA A 222 -13.07 4.36 -23.24
CA ALA A 222 -12.47 4.04 -21.93
C ALA A 222 -10.94 4.14 -21.95
N ASP A 223 -10.30 3.70 -23.04
CA ASP A 223 -8.85 3.81 -23.21
C ASP A 223 -8.38 5.25 -23.37
N ALA A 224 -9.16 6.11 -24.03
CA ALA A 224 -8.84 7.52 -24.15
C ALA A 224 -8.93 8.23 -22.79
N ILE A 225 -9.92 7.88 -21.97
CA ILE A 225 -10.05 8.36 -20.59
C ILE A 225 -8.84 7.93 -19.75
N ARG A 226 -8.45 6.65 -19.83
CA ARG A 226 -7.27 6.14 -19.12
C ARG A 226 -5.99 6.89 -19.52
N LYS A 227 -5.73 7.06 -20.82
CA LYS A 227 -4.56 7.79 -21.32
C LYS A 227 -4.57 9.26 -20.89
N ALA A 228 -5.75 9.89 -20.86
CA ALA A 228 -5.88 11.26 -20.37
C ALA A 228 -5.56 11.37 -18.87
N ALA A 229 -6.03 10.40 -18.07
CA ALA A 229 -5.74 10.32 -16.65
C ALA A 229 -4.24 10.10 -16.39
N GLU A 230 -3.59 9.17 -17.08
CA GLU A 230 -2.15 8.92 -16.98
C GLU A 230 -1.32 10.14 -17.40
N LYS A 231 -1.74 10.86 -18.45
CA LYS A 231 -1.08 12.09 -18.88
C LYS A 231 -1.20 13.21 -17.85
N ALA A 232 -2.39 13.40 -17.26
CA ALA A 232 -2.62 14.38 -16.20
C ALA A 232 -1.81 14.02 -14.95
N ASP A 233 -1.78 12.73 -14.59
CA ASP A 233 -1.01 12.20 -13.45
C ASP A 233 0.48 12.48 -13.60
N LYS A 234 1.06 12.20 -14.77
CA LYS A 234 2.47 12.49 -15.03
C LYS A 234 2.79 13.99 -14.85
N LYS A 235 1.97 14.87 -15.42
CA LYS A 235 2.13 16.32 -15.30
C LYS A 235 2.06 16.80 -13.84
N ILE A 236 1.11 16.27 -13.08
CA ILE A 236 0.88 16.68 -11.68
C ILE A 236 1.95 16.10 -10.76
N SER A 237 2.31 14.83 -10.92
CA SER A 237 3.36 14.18 -10.13
C SER A 237 4.73 14.86 -10.31
N GLU A 238 5.08 15.29 -11.53
CA GLU A 238 6.28 16.10 -11.81
C GLU A 238 6.23 17.44 -11.04
N LYS A 239 5.12 18.19 -11.14
CA LYS A 239 4.92 19.44 -10.37
C LYS A 239 5.00 19.23 -8.86
N GLN A 240 4.43 18.14 -8.35
CA GLN A 240 4.48 17.83 -6.91
C GLN A 240 5.91 17.47 -6.47
N LYS A 241 6.68 16.77 -7.31
CA LYS A 241 8.10 16.46 -7.03
C LYS A 241 8.92 17.75 -6.96
N GLU A 242 8.71 18.69 -7.88
CA GLU A 242 9.36 20.01 -7.85
C GLU A 242 8.95 20.82 -6.60
N LEU A 243 7.67 20.80 -6.23
CA LEU A 243 7.18 21.49 -5.04
C LEU A 243 7.77 20.90 -3.75
N ARG A 244 7.81 19.56 -3.63
CA ARG A 244 8.44 18.86 -2.50
C ARG A 244 9.92 19.18 -2.36
N ALA A 245 10.62 19.42 -3.46
CA ALA A 245 12.03 19.82 -3.41
C ALA A 245 12.22 21.25 -2.84
N LYS A 246 11.22 22.13 -2.95
CA LYS A 246 11.26 23.51 -2.43
C LYS A 246 10.76 23.63 -1.00
N ILE A 247 9.82 22.76 -0.60
CA ILE A 247 9.17 22.81 0.70
C ILE A 247 9.77 21.76 1.64
N ASN A 248 10.51 22.21 2.65
CA ASN A 248 10.87 21.39 3.80
C ASN A 248 10.20 21.95 5.04
N CYS A 249 9.35 21.15 5.70
CA CYS A 249 8.64 21.54 6.90
C CYS A 249 8.91 20.54 8.03
N HIS A 250 9.29 21.07 9.20
CA HIS A 250 9.31 20.36 10.47
C HIS A 250 8.10 20.78 11.28
N ILE A 251 7.25 19.83 11.68
CA ILE A 251 6.08 20.09 12.52
C ILE A 251 6.32 19.41 13.85
N ASP A 252 6.28 20.18 14.92
CA ASP A 252 6.48 19.66 16.27
C ASP A 252 5.27 18.77 16.62
N PRO A 253 5.50 17.51 17.06
CA PRO A 253 4.42 16.62 17.40
C PRO A 253 3.67 17.13 18.64
N LEU A 254 2.34 16.98 18.65
CA LEU A 254 1.57 17.07 19.89
C LEU A 254 1.77 15.79 20.69
N PRO A 255 1.56 15.82 22.02
CA PRO A 255 1.42 14.60 22.80
C PRO A 255 0.36 13.67 22.20
N ASP A 256 0.54 12.36 22.34
CA ASP A 256 -0.41 11.36 21.85
C ASP A 256 -1.82 11.57 22.41
N ILE A 257 -1.94 12.19 23.59
CA ILE A 257 -3.19 12.54 24.24
C ILE A 257 -3.17 14.00 24.69
N VAL A 258 -4.24 14.73 24.38
CA VAL A 258 -4.44 16.12 24.79
C VAL A 258 -5.78 16.27 25.51
N TYR A 259 -5.82 17.15 26.52
CA TYR A 259 -7.00 17.35 27.38
C TYR A 259 -7.67 18.70 27.17
N SER A 260 -6.99 19.65 26.52
CA SER A 260 -7.57 20.93 26.12
C SER A 260 -8.11 20.85 24.70
N ALA A 261 -9.29 21.42 24.49
CA ALA A 261 -9.92 21.55 23.18
C ALA A 261 -9.18 22.52 22.23
N LYS A 262 -8.26 23.32 22.79
CA LYS A 262 -7.40 24.27 22.09
C LYS A 262 -5.94 23.85 22.24
N GLN A 263 -5.23 23.72 21.12
CA GLN A 263 -3.80 23.45 21.07
C GLN A 263 -3.11 24.50 20.19
N THR A 264 -1.81 24.71 20.43
CA THR A 264 -0.95 25.51 19.54
C THR A 264 0.12 24.59 18.99
N ILE A 265 0.20 24.48 17.67
CA ILE A 265 1.20 23.64 17.00
C ILE A 265 2.31 24.54 16.48
N SER A 266 3.55 24.17 16.77
CA SER A 266 4.74 24.83 16.24
C SER A 266 5.18 24.13 14.95
N ALA A 267 5.43 24.90 13.90
CA ALA A 267 5.91 24.39 12.62
C ALA A 267 6.97 25.31 12.04
N THR A 268 8.08 24.75 11.55
CA THR A 268 9.16 25.49 10.89
C THR A 268 9.26 25.01 9.45
N CYS A 269 9.11 25.90 8.48
CA CYS A 269 9.19 25.56 7.06
C CYS A 269 10.24 26.42 6.33
N SER A 270 10.74 25.94 5.20
CA SER A 270 11.59 26.72 4.28
C SER A 270 11.01 28.10 3.97
N GLU A 271 11.86 29.12 3.88
CA GLU A 271 11.46 30.49 3.53
C GLU A 271 10.68 30.54 2.21
N GLY A 272 9.63 31.34 2.16
CA GLY A 272 8.73 31.45 1.00
C GLY A 272 7.64 30.37 0.95
N THR A 273 7.66 29.39 1.86
CA THR A 273 6.57 28.42 2.01
C THR A 273 5.38 29.06 2.71
N TYR A 274 4.19 28.89 2.17
CA TYR A 274 2.94 29.19 2.86
C TYR A 274 2.37 27.90 3.45
N ILE A 275 2.02 27.91 4.73
CA ILE A 275 1.44 26.77 5.45
C ILE A 275 0.07 27.15 6.02
N ARG A 276 -0.90 26.23 5.95
CA ARG A 276 -2.21 26.39 6.60
C ARG A 276 -2.70 25.13 7.26
N ILE A 277 -3.47 25.33 8.33
CA ILE A 277 -4.33 24.33 8.98
C ILE A 277 -5.78 24.80 8.86
N PHE A 278 -6.53 24.30 7.89
CA PHE A 278 -7.93 24.64 7.59
C PHE A 278 -8.28 26.13 7.35
N GLY A 279 -7.42 27.08 7.72
CA GLY A 279 -7.62 28.53 7.69
C GLY A 279 -6.73 29.28 6.70
N GLU A 280 -6.54 30.58 6.96
CA GLU A 280 -5.71 31.45 6.15
C GLU A 280 -4.24 30.98 6.13
N PRO A 281 -3.58 30.94 4.96
CA PRO A 281 -2.16 30.62 4.85
C PRO A 281 -1.28 31.61 5.60
N GLN A 282 -0.32 31.07 6.36
CA GLN A 282 0.76 31.84 6.98
C GLN A 282 2.05 31.63 6.20
N ARG A 283 2.73 32.73 5.84
CA ARG A 283 4.03 32.69 5.16
C ARG A 283 5.13 32.38 6.17
N SER A 284 5.93 31.36 5.88
CA SER A 284 7.15 31.04 6.62
C SER A 284 8.30 31.93 6.18
N ASN A 285 9.00 32.49 7.16
CA ASN A 285 10.27 33.20 6.99
C ASN A 285 11.47 32.35 7.44
N GLY A 286 11.30 31.03 7.56
CA GLY A 286 12.32 30.12 8.09
C GLY A 286 12.31 29.96 9.62
N ASN A 287 11.56 30.78 10.35
CA ASN A 287 11.38 30.63 11.80
C ASN A 287 10.14 29.78 12.14
N ALA A 288 10.03 29.41 13.42
CA ALA A 288 8.87 28.70 13.93
C ALA A 288 7.59 29.55 13.85
N LEU A 289 6.56 28.97 13.23
CA LEU A 289 5.20 29.49 13.16
C LEU A 289 4.33 28.82 14.23
N LEU A 290 3.49 29.60 14.90
CA LEU A 290 2.53 29.10 15.89
C LEU A 290 1.13 29.06 15.28
N LEU A 291 0.64 27.85 15.05
CA LEU A 291 -0.62 27.57 14.37
C LEU A 291 -1.64 27.07 15.40
N PRO A 292 -2.65 27.88 15.78
CA PRO A 292 -3.67 27.46 16.73
C PRO A 292 -4.64 26.47 16.07
N VAL A 293 -5.00 25.42 16.81
CA VAL A 293 -6.05 24.47 16.45
C VAL A 293 -7.06 24.35 17.58
N GLU A 294 -8.34 24.27 17.20
CA GLU A 294 -9.45 24.16 18.13
C GLU A 294 -10.46 23.14 17.60
N TRP A 295 -10.93 22.26 18.47
CA TRP A 295 -12.03 21.35 18.22
C TRP A 295 -13.13 21.51 19.29
N ASP A 296 -14.30 20.93 19.05
CA ASP A 296 -15.40 21.01 19.99
C ASP A 296 -15.09 20.19 21.26
N PRO A 297 -15.23 20.76 22.48
CA PRO A 297 -14.94 20.06 23.74
C PRO A 297 -15.71 18.76 23.96
N SER A 298 -16.84 18.56 23.29
CA SER A 298 -17.65 17.33 23.38
C SER A 298 -17.16 16.19 22.48
N THR A 299 -16.18 16.44 21.61
CA THR A 299 -15.78 15.52 20.53
C THR A 299 -14.56 14.70 20.89
N ILE A 300 -14.68 13.89 21.95
CA ILE A 300 -13.63 12.97 22.43
C ILE A 300 -13.25 11.98 21.33
N GLY A 301 -11.96 11.72 21.15
CA GLY A 301 -11.45 10.75 20.19
C GLY A 301 -10.19 11.21 19.45
N GLN A 302 -9.80 10.40 18.47
CA GLN A 302 -8.64 10.69 17.61
C GLN A 302 -8.88 11.98 16.80
N LYS A 303 -7.86 12.83 16.76
CA LYS A 303 -7.79 14.06 15.98
C LYS A 303 -6.66 13.94 14.97
N LYS A 304 -6.92 14.33 13.72
CA LYS A 304 -5.89 14.55 12.71
C LYS A 304 -5.89 16.00 12.28
N VAL A 305 -4.69 16.53 12.11
CA VAL A 305 -4.46 17.92 11.70
C VAL A 305 -3.55 17.87 10.46
N PRO A 306 -4.13 17.88 9.25
CA PRO A 306 -3.38 17.93 8.01
C PRO A 306 -2.82 19.34 7.79
N PHE A 307 -1.55 19.40 7.40
CA PHE A 307 -0.89 20.65 7.01
C PHE A 307 -0.84 20.72 5.50
N THR A 308 -1.41 21.78 4.94
CA THR A 308 -1.32 22.06 3.50
C THR A 308 -0.30 23.16 3.28
N CYS A 309 0.64 22.92 2.37
CA CYS A 309 1.65 23.89 1.99
C CYS A 309 1.62 24.19 0.48
N PHE A 310 2.05 25.39 0.12
CA PHE A 310 2.38 25.81 -1.24
C PHE A 310 3.56 26.79 -1.19
N TYR A 311 4.16 27.07 -2.36
CA TYR A 311 5.32 27.95 -2.45
C TYR A 311 4.91 29.30 -3.05
N GLU A 312 5.59 30.37 -2.64
CA GLU A 312 5.39 31.71 -3.19
C GLU A 312 5.48 31.71 -4.73
N GLY A 313 4.52 32.37 -5.37
CA GLY A 313 4.40 32.40 -6.84
C GLY A 313 3.55 31.29 -7.45
N ASP A 314 3.15 30.26 -6.70
CA ASP A 314 2.22 29.22 -7.17
C ASP A 314 1.21 28.81 -6.07
N PRO A 315 0.22 29.65 -5.76
CA PRO A 315 -0.77 29.38 -4.71
C PRO A 315 -1.75 28.26 -5.07
N THR A 316 -1.77 27.83 -6.33
CA THR A 316 -2.70 26.80 -6.82
C THR A 316 -2.14 25.39 -6.62
N ASN A 317 -0.82 25.24 -6.68
CA ASN A 317 -0.13 23.97 -6.48
C ASN A 317 0.10 23.73 -4.99
N THR A 318 -0.84 23.01 -4.37
CA THR A 318 -0.79 22.70 -2.94
C THR A 318 -0.44 21.23 -2.71
N MET A 319 0.26 20.95 -1.61
CA MET A 319 0.56 19.59 -1.16
C MET A 319 0.35 19.44 0.35
N GLN A 320 0.11 18.21 0.80
CA GLN A 320 0.18 17.90 2.22
C GLN A 320 1.65 17.82 2.63
N CYS A 321 2.09 18.77 3.45
CA CYS A 321 3.48 18.87 3.94
C CYS A 321 3.66 18.25 5.33
N GLY A 322 2.57 17.83 5.98
CA GLY A 322 2.62 17.04 7.19
C GLY A 322 1.24 16.62 7.69
N LEU A 323 1.24 15.67 8.61
CA LEU A 323 0.04 15.19 9.29
C LEU A 323 0.36 15.01 10.76
N LEU A 324 -0.37 15.72 11.61
CA LEU A 324 -0.27 15.53 13.03
C LEU A 324 -1.47 14.72 13.52
N THR A 325 -1.23 13.77 14.42
CA THR A 325 -2.30 12.97 15.04
C THR A 325 -2.18 12.99 16.56
N THR A 326 -3.30 13.12 17.25
CA THR A 326 -3.39 13.07 18.72
C THR A 326 -4.76 12.50 19.12
N TYR A 327 -4.97 12.21 20.39
CA TYR A 327 -6.25 11.78 20.96
C TYR A 327 -6.75 12.84 21.95
N PHE A 328 -7.93 13.41 21.68
CA PHE A 328 -8.55 14.34 22.62
C PHE A 328 -9.39 13.58 23.64
N ALA A 329 -9.00 13.64 24.92
CA ALA A 329 -9.66 12.90 26.00
C ALA A 329 -10.80 13.67 26.71
N GLY A 330 -10.97 14.97 26.41
CA GLY A 330 -11.93 15.85 27.10
C GLY A 330 -11.44 16.32 28.48
N SER A 331 -11.96 17.45 28.95
CA SER A 331 -11.72 17.93 30.32
C SER A 331 -12.57 17.12 31.29
N SER A 332 -11.93 16.38 32.19
CA SER A 332 -12.64 15.60 33.21
C SER A 332 -12.92 16.49 34.41
N ASP A 333 -14.17 16.78 34.74
CA ASP A 333 -14.55 17.42 36.01
C ASP A 333 -15.30 16.48 36.97
N THR A 334 -15.27 15.17 36.71
CA THR A 334 -15.93 14.19 37.58
C THR A 334 -14.91 13.34 38.35
N THR A 335 -14.47 13.87 39.49
CA THR A 335 -13.88 13.07 40.57
C THR A 335 -15.01 12.46 41.39
N THR A 336 -15.40 11.22 41.09
CA THR A 336 -16.17 10.39 42.03
C THR A 336 -15.20 9.47 42.76
N THR A 337 -14.90 9.81 44.00
CA THR A 337 -14.18 9.01 45.00
C THR A 337 -15.11 7.91 45.53
N GLY A 338 -14.89 6.67 45.13
CA GLY A 338 -15.50 5.49 45.72
C GLY A 338 -14.71 4.25 45.31
N ASP A 339 -14.25 3.49 46.31
CA ASP A 339 -13.49 2.22 46.25
C ASP A 339 -13.03 1.78 44.84
N GLN A 340 -11.94 2.38 44.35
CA GLN A 340 -11.34 1.95 43.10
C GLN A 340 -10.45 0.73 43.37
N ALA A 341 -10.72 -0.37 42.66
CA ALA A 341 -9.82 -1.52 42.62
C ALA A 341 -8.41 -1.07 42.15
N LEU A 342 -7.35 -1.64 42.73
CA LEU A 342 -5.94 -1.29 42.49
C LEU A 342 -5.61 -1.09 41.00
N LEU A 343 -6.12 -1.97 40.14
CA LEU A 343 -6.02 -1.88 38.68
C LEU A 343 -7.20 -2.62 38.04
N THR A 344 -7.87 -1.99 37.10
CA THR A 344 -8.94 -2.58 36.27
C THR A 344 -8.70 -2.28 34.80
N ILE A 345 -8.65 -3.32 33.97
CA ILE A 345 -8.51 -3.18 32.52
C ILE A 345 -9.89 -2.99 31.89
N MET A 346 -10.02 -2.00 31.02
CA MET A 346 -11.28 -1.67 30.33
C MET A 346 -11.32 -2.16 28.87
N SER A 347 -10.16 -2.50 28.29
CA SER A 347 -10.08 -2.98 26.92
C SER A 347 -10.80 -4.31 26.69
N SER A 348 -11.34 -4.50 25.49
CA SER A 348 -11.92 -5.77 25.07
C SER A 348 -10.88 -6.89 24.99
N MET A 349 -11.19 -8.06 25.55
CA MET A 349 -10.30 -9.23 25.55
C MET A 349 -10.93 -10.39 24.74
N PRO A 350 -10.16 -11.11 23.89
CA PRO A 350 -8.77 -10.84 23.53
C PRO A 350 -8.62 -9.64 22.59
N ILE A 351 -7.49 -8.93 22.68
CA ILE A 351 -7.19 -7.82 21.76
C ILE A 351 -6.75 -8.40 20.42
N LYS A 352 -7.55 -8.17 19.37
CA LYS A 352 -7.22 -8.61 18.00
C LYS A 352 -6.39 -7.53 17.29
N VAL A 353 -5.22 -7.90 16.77
CA VAL A 353 -4.27 -6.98 16.11
C VAL A 353 -4.19 -7.29 14.62
N CYS A 354 -4.43 -6.28 13.78
CA CYS A 354 -4.34 -6.37 12.33
C CYS A 354 -4.04 -4.98 11.74
N ASP A 355 -5.07 -4.14 11.53
CA ASP A 355 -4.93 -2.78 10.98
C ASP A 355 -5.71 -1.72 11.80
N PRO A 356 -5.03 -0.79 12.50
CA PRO A 356 -3.58 -0.63 12.54
C PRO A 356 -2.89 -1.75 13.31
N ALA A 357 -1.61 -1.98 13.03
CA ALA A 357 -0.78 -2.97 13.73
C ALA A 357 -0.33 -2.44 15.11
N MET A 358 -1.31 -2.10 15.93
CA MET A 358 -1.14 -1.51 17.26
C MET A 358 -2.05 -2.24 18.25
N ILE A 359 -1.51 -2.61 19.41
CA ILE A 359 -2.31 -2.93 20.59
C ILE A 359 -2.59 -1.63 21.32
N THR A 360 -3.84 -1.40 21.72
CA THR A 360 -4.20 -0.28 22.58
C THR A 360 -4.84 -0.84 23.84
N ILE A 361 -4.22 -0.56 24.99
CA ILE A 361 -4.67 -0.99 26.31
C ILE A 361 -5.13 0.23 27.10
N GLU A 362 -6.30 0.12 27.72
CA GLU A 362 -6.88 1.13 28.58
C GLU A 362 -7.32 0.51 29.90
N GLY A 363 -7.21 1.31 30.96
CA GLY A 363 -7.64 0.90 32.28
C GLY A 363 -7.63 2.03 33.29
N VAL A 364 -8.06 1.68 34.49
CA VAL A 364 -8.04 2.56 35.66
C VAL A 364 -7.23 1.94 36.78
N PHE A 365 -6.53 2.74 37.56
CA PHE A 365 -5.70 2.32 38.68
C PHE A 365 -5.85 3.27 39.87
N ASP A 366 -5.45 2.79 41.05
CA ASP A 366 -5.50 3.55 42.30
C ASP A 366 -4.51 4.72 42.30
N THR A 367 -4.99 5.91 42.62
CA THR A 367 -4.19 7.16 42.61
C THR A 367 -3.68 7.60 43.98
N THR A 368 -3.99 6.85 45.03
CA THR A 368 -3.63 7.24 46.40
C THR A 368 -2.12 7.21 46.66
N ASP A 369 -1.36 6.41 45.90
CA ASP A 369 0.11 6.37 45.97
C ASP A 369 0.75 7.11 44.79
N GLN A 370 1.32 8.29 45.06
CA GLN A 370 2.01 9.11 44.06
C GLN A 370 3.31 8.48 43.54
N ASN A 371 3.88 7.50 44.26
CA ASN A 371 5.09 6.79 43.87
C ASN A 371 4.80 5.46 43.18
N ALA A 372 3.53 5.18 42.87
CA ALA A 372 3.16 3.95 42.19
C ALA A 372 3.83 3.81 40.82
N VAL A 373 4.04 2.58 40.40
CA VAL A 373 4.63 2.21 39.11
C VAL A 373 3.62 1.40 38.31
N LEU A 374 3.24 1.91 37.14
CA LEU A 374 2.38 1.23 36.17
C LEU A 374 3.17 1.00 34.90
N THR A 375 3.36 -0.24 34.51
CA THR A 375 4.06 -0.60 33.26
C THR A 375 3.26 -1.60 32.44
N VAL A 376 3.44 -1.50 31.12
CA VAL A 376 2.88 -2.43 30.15
C VAL A 376 4.03 -3.13 29.43
N THR A 377 4.00 -4.46 29.42
CA THR A 377 5.05 -5.30 28.82
C THR A 377 4.48 -6.22 27.74
N LEU A 378 5.19 -6.32 26.62
CA LEU A 378 4.87 -7.20 25.49
C LEU A 378 6.18 -7.75 24.91
N GLY A 379 6.49 -9.02 25.18
CA GLY A 379 7.78 -9.61 24.82
C GLY A 379 8.94 -8.83 25.43
N LYS A 380 9.82 -8.29 24.57
CA LYS A 380 10.96 -7.45 24.98
C LYS A 380 10.61 -5.97 25.21
N TYR A 381 9.42 -5.53 24.83
CA TYR A 381 8.99 -4.14 25.02
C TYR A 381 8.44 -3.95 26.43
N THR A 382 8.90 -2.90 27.12
CA THR A 382 8.34 -2.43 28.39
C THR A 382 8.14 -0.92 28.32
N SER A 383 6.94 -0.45 28.66
CA SER A 383 6.65 0.98 28.71
C SER A 383 7.42 1.68 29.85
N LYS A 384 7.57 2.99 29.74
CA LYS A 384 7.91 3.82 30.92
C LYS A 384 6.79 3.73 31.96
N ASN A 385 7.06 4.18 33.18
CA ASN A 385 6.02 4.33 34.19
C ASN A 385 4.90 5.23 33.66
N LEU A 386 3.69 4.69 33.59
CA LEU A 386 2.51 5.36 33.07
C LEU A 386 1.79 6.19 34.12
N VAL A 387 2.06 5.99 35.42
CA VAL A 387 1.40 6.74 36.51
C VAL A 387 1.57 8.25 36.33
N PRO A 388 2.77 8.82 36.09
CA PRO A 388 2.93 10.26 35.89
C PRO A 388 2.28 10.78 34.60
N LEU A 389 2.00 9.89 33.64
CA LEU A 389 1.40 10.20 32.35
C LEU A 389 -0.14 10.07 32.39
N SER A 390 -0.69 9.65 33.53
CA SER A 390 -2.09 9.26 33.66
C SER A 390 -2.86 10.28 34.49
N ALA A 391 -3.86 10.92 33.88
CA ALA A 391 -4.74 11.83 34.60
C ALA A 391 -5.82 11.05 35.36
N LYS A 392 -5.95 11.31 36.66
CA LYS A 392 -7.01 10.76 37.54
C LYS A 392 -7.08 9.22 37.52
N GLY A 393 -5.91 8.58 37.50
CA GLY A 393 -5.83 7.12 37.57
C GLY A 393 -6.25 6.40 36.31
N ARG A 394 -6.40 7.11 35.17
CA ARG A 394 -6.71 6.49 33.88
C ARG A 394 -5.50 6.47 33.00
N PHE A 395 -5.22 5.32 32.40
CA PHE A 395 -4.14 5.18 31.42
C PHE A 395 -4.69 4.66 30.10
N LEU A 396 -4.05 5.10 29.01
CA LEU A 396 -4.22 4.59 27.67
C LEU A 396 -2.81 4.47 27.09
N HIS A 397 -2.44 3.26 26.66
CA HIS A 397 -1.12 3.01 26.10
C HIS A 397 -1.22 2.19 24.83
N SER A 398 -0.45 2.56 23.81
CA SER A 398 -0.43 1.83 22.54
C SER A 398 0.96 1.26 22.26
N ILE A 399 1.02 0.03 21.74
CA ILE A 399 2.25 -0.68 21.41
C ILE A 399 2.19 -1.14 19.95
N PRO A 400 3.17 -0.76 19.11
CA PRO A 400 3.24 -1.25 17.74
C PRO A 400 3.63 -2.73 17.70
N VAL A 401 2.87 -3.53 16.96
CA VAL A 401 3.07 -4.98 16.83
C VAL A 401 3.47 -5.32 15.41
N SER A 402 4.66 -5.85 15.21
CA SER A 402 5.09 -6.36 13.91
C SER A 402 6.19 -7.40 14.04
N ASP A 403 6.39 -8.16 12.97
CA ASP A 403 7.57 -9.01 12.77
C ASP A 403 8.87 -8.22 12.87
N LYS A 404 8.91 -7.00 12.30
CA LYS A 404 10.04 -6.07 12.39
C LYS A 404 10.36 -5.65 13.82
N ASN A 405 9.34 -5.51 14.67
CA ASN A 405 9.52 -5.23 16.10
C ASN A 405 9.82 -6.48 16.93
N GLY A 406 9.73 -7.68 16.33
CA GLY A 406 10.00 -8.95 16.99
C GLY A 406 8.97 -9.35 18.06
N ASN A 407 7.78 -8.74 18.07
CA ASN A 407 6.75 -8.95 19.11
C ASN A 407 5.42 -9.52 18.57
N TRP A 408 5.32 -9.81 17.27
CA TRP A 408 4.12 -10.39 16.65
C TRP A 408 3.83 -11.85 17.01
N ASN A 409 4.79 -12.55 17.62
CA ASN A 409 4.65 -13.93 18.09
C ASN A 409 4.12 -13.99 19.53
N GLU A 410 4.04 -12.85 20.21
CA GLU A 410 3.51 -12.76 21.57
C GLU A 410 2.00 -13.02 21.58
N ASN A 411 1.52 -13.74 22.59
CA ASN A 411 0.11 -14.08 22.79
C ASN A 411 -0.50 -13.45 24.06
N THR A 412 0.32 -12.82 24.89
CA THR A 412 -0.09 -12.17 26.13
C THR A 412 0.60 -10.83 26.30
N LEU A 413 -0.16 -9.83 26.73
CA LEU A 413 0.32 -8.53 27.21
C LEU A 413 0.17 -8.47 28.72
N TYR A 414 1.18 -7.96 29.42
CA TYR A 414 1.18 -7.85 30.87
C TYR A 414 1.02 -6.40 31.30
N VAL A 415 0.12 -6.14 32.24
CA VAL A 415 -0.02 -4.83 32.90
C VAL A 415 0.31 -4.99 34.37
N ASN A 416 1.44 -4.40 34.78
CA ASN A 416 1.94 -4.47 36.14
C ASN A 416 1.72 -3.12 36.83
N PHE A 417 1.01 -3.15 37.95
CA PHE A 417 0.84 -2.03 38.85
C PHE A 417 1.44 -2.37 40.21
N GLU A 418 2.39 -1.55 40.68
CA GLU A 418 3.03 -1.68 41.98
C GLU A 418 2.82 -0.40 42.79
N SER A 419 2.33 -0.55 44.01
CA SER A 419 2.05 0.57 44.91
C SER A 419 2.24 0.15 46.37
N LYS A 420 2.28 1.12 47.29
CA LYS A 420 2.25 0.86 48.74
C LYS A 420 1.01 0.09 49.19
N ASN A 421 -0.10 0.21 48.46
CA ASN A 421 -1.36 -0.47 48.77
C ASN A 421 -1.41 -1.91 48.22
N GLY A 422 -0.37 -2.32 47.49
CA GLY A 422 -0.22 -3.66 46.93
C GLY A 422 0.16 -3.66 45.46
N ASN A 423 0.42 -4.86 44.96
CA ASN A 423 0.82 -5.11 43.57
C ASN A 423 -0.27 -5.88 42.83
N LYS A 424 -0.49 -5.54 41.56
CA LYS A 424 -1.44 -6.23 40.68
C LYS A 424 -0.81 -6.43 39.31
N ASN A 425 -0.72 -7.67 38.88
CA ASN A 425 -0.37 -8.04 37.52
C ASN A 425 -1.64 -8.55 36.81
N VAL A 426 -1.91 -8.04 35.61
CA VAL A 426 -3.04 -8.46 34.77
C VAL A 426 -2.49 -8.97 33.43
N GLU A 427 -2.84 -10.21 33.10
CA GLU A 427 -2.55 -10.83 31.81
C GLU A 427 -3.70 -10.55 30.85
N VAL A 428 -3.37 -9.96 29.70
CA VAL A 428 -4.33 -9.59 28.66
C VAL A 428 -4.05 -10.43 27.43
N PRO A 429 -4.96 -11.35 27.04
CA PRO A 429 -4.73 -12.20 25.87
C PRO A 429 -4.79 -11.37 24.59
N ILE A 430 -3.85 -11.62 23.69
CA ILE A 430 -3.75 -10.95 22.38
C ILE A 430 -3.81 -11.97 21.25
N ARG A 431 -4.42 -11.56 20.13
CA ARG A 431 -4.49 -12.36 18.91
C ARG A 431 -3.97 -11.55 17.73
N VAL A 432 -2.73 -11.82 17.36
CA VAL A 432 -2.07 -11.20 16.21
C VAL A 432 -2.46 -11.91 14.92
N VAL A 433 -2.97 -11.16 13.94
CA VAL A 433 -3.36 -11.70 12.63
C VAL A 433 -2.21 -11.49 11.65
N LYS A 434 -1.40 -12.54 11.43
CA LYS A 434 -0.18 -12.49 10.61
C LYS A 434 -0.42 -12.33 9.11
N SER A 435 -1.65 -12.57 8.64
CA SER A 435 -2.04 -12.28 7.26
C SER A 435 -2.25 -10.78 6.97
N CYS A 436 -2.08 -9.91 7.96
CA CYS A 436 -2.23 -8.47 7.78
C CYS A 436 -0.90 -7.82 7.42
N LYS A 437 -0.87 -7.11 6.28
CA LYS A 437 0.33 -6.41 5.74
C LYS A 437 0.95 -5.39 6.69
N THR A 438 0.17 -4.83 7.61
CA THR A 438 0.65 -3.87 8.61
C THR A 438 1.41 -4.54 9.76
N VAL A 439 1.20 -5.85 9.98
CA VAL A 439 1.84 -6.64 11.04
C VAL A 439 3.03 -7.44 10.49
N ASN A 440 2.89 -8.00 9.29
CA ASN A 440 3.89 -8.81 8.62
C ASN A 440 4.54 -7.99 7.50
N LEU A 441 5.69 -7.37 7.81
CA LEU A 441 6.35 -6.35 7.00
C LEU A 441 7.59 -6.87 6.29
N ILE A 442 8.21 -7.93 6.79
CA ILE A 442 9.47 -8.49 6.29
C ILE A 442 9.13 -9.56 5.26
N PRO A 443 9.48 -9.36 3.98
CA PRO A 443 9.25 -10.38 2.97
C PRO A 443 10.12 -11.62 3.23
N PRO A 444 9.66 -12.82 2.81
CA PRO A 444 10.48 -14.02 2.83
C PRO A 444 11.75 -13.80 1.99
N THR A 445 12.82 -14.49 2.35
CA THR A 445 14.09 -14.48 1.61
C THR A 445 14.33 -15.82 0.95
N LEU A 446 14.86 -15.79 -0.27
CA LEU A 446 15.16 -17.01 -1.01
C LEU A 446 16.56 -16.90 -1.60
N ALA A 447 17.38 -17.92 -1.36
CA ALA A 447 18.69 -18.08 -1.97
C ALA A 447 18.75 -19.37 -2.79
N LEU A 448 19.48 -19.34 -3.90
CA LEU A 448 19.59 -20.44 -4.85
C LEU A 448 21.06 -20.79 -5.10
N TYR A 449 21.37 -22.08 -4.99
CA TYR A 449 22.64 -22.67 -5.41
C TYR A 449 22.35 -23.86 -6.33
N ALA A 450 22.75 -23.75 -7.60
CA ALA A 450 22.53 -24.79 -8.60
C ALA A 450 23.82 -25.60 -8.83
N ASN A 451 23.68 -26.94 -8.85
CA ASN A 451 24.77 -27.86 -9.19
C ASN A 451 24.24 -29.03 -10.03
N GLN A 452 24.85 -29.24 -11.21
CA GLN A 452 24.50 -30.29 -12.18
C GLN A 452 23.01 -30.26 -12.58
N CYS A 453 22.19 -31.05 -11.88
CA CYS A 453 20.76 -31.25 -12.12
C CYS A 453 19.92 -31.07 -10.85
N LYS A 454 20.47 -30.35 -9.86
CA LYS A 454 19.80 -30.03 -8.60
C LYS A 454 19.91 -28.53 -8.32
N ALA A 455 18.80 -27.93 -7.91
CA ALA A 455 18.76 -26.60 -7.33
C ALA A 455 18.58 -26.73 -5.82
N ALA A 456 19.60 -26.33 -5.05
CA ALA A 456 19.49 -26.17 -3.60
C ALA A 456 18.94 -24.79 -3.30
N LEU A 457 17.85 -24.73 -2.55
CA LEU A 457 17.16 -23.51 -2.15
C LEU A 457 17.27 -23.36 -0.65
N ALA A 458 17.48 -22.13 -0.18
CA ALA A 458 17.39 -21.77 1.23
C ALA A 458 16.32 -20.69 1.39
N LEU A 459 15.25 -21.05 2.09
CA LEU A 459 14.18 -20.15 2.50
C LEU A 459 14.48 -19.61 3.89
N GLY A 460 14.41 -18.29 4.05
CA GLY A 460 14.59 -17.61 5.33
C GLY A 460 13.53 -16.54 5.57
N GLN A 461 13.49 -15.99 6.79
CA GLN A 461 12.49 -14.98 7.21
C GLN A 461 11.04 -15.50 7.15
N THR A 462 10.85 -16.76 7.53
CA THR A 462 9.54 -17.44 7.60
C THR A 462 9.24 -18.02 8.97
N ASP A 463 10.16 -17.86 9.94
CA ASP A 463 9.98 -18.34 11.30
C ASP A 463 8.79 -17.69 12.00
N GLY A 464 7.82 -18.53 12.37
CA GLY A 464 6.56 -18.08 12.96
C GLY A 464 5.51 -17.63 11.94
N ASP A 465 5.77 -17.74 10.64
CA ASP A 465 4.82 -17.44 9.58
C ASP A 465 4.55 -18.68 8.71
N LYS A 466 3.67 -18.56 7.71
CA LYS A 466 3.52 -19.54 6.65
C LYS A 466 3.84 -18.92 5.30
N ALA A 467 4.65 -19.61 4.53
CA ALA A 467 5.02 -19.24 3.18
C ALA A 467 4.58 -20.31 2.18
N ILE A 468 4.10 -19.87 1.02
CA ILE A 468 3.69 -20.69 -0.11
C ILE A 468 4.80 -20.60 -1.14
N TYR A 469 5.45 -21.72 -1.40
CA TYR A 469 6.46 -21.83 -2.44
C TYR A 469 5.85 -22.43 -3.71
N THR A 470 6.06 -21.76 -4.85
CA THR A 470 5.62 -22.22 -6.16
C THR A 470 6.79 -22.30 -7.13
N LEU A 471 6.98 -23.46 -7.75
CA LEU A 471 7.96 -23.70 -8.81
C LEU A 471 7.32 -23.55 -10.18
N TYR A 472 7.90 -22.74 -11.05
CA TYR A 472 7.55 -22.68 -12.46
C TYR A 472 8.73 -23.12 -13.32
N ILE A 473 8.43 -23.87 -14.38
CA ILE A 473 9.36 -24.25 -15.44
C ILE A 473 8.78 -23.74 -16.75
N ASP A 474 9.52 -22.90 -17.45
CA ASP A 474 9.11 -22.25 -18.70
C ASP A 474 7.74 -21.56 -18.58
N ASN A 475 7.56 -20.83 -17.46
CA ASN A 475 6.35 -20.13 -17.05
C ASN A 475 5.12 -21.00 -16.73
N VAL A 476 5.26 -22.33 -16.69
CA VAL A 476 4.19 -23.25 -16.29
C VAL A 476 4.40 -23.67 -14.84
N ALA A 477 3.39 -23.50 -13.98
CA ALA A 477 3.43 -23.93 -12.58
C ALA A 477 3.54 -25.46 -12.51
N GLN A 478 4.53 -25.96 -11.79
CA GLN A 478 4.80 -27.40 -11.66
C GLN A 478 4.49 -27.93 -10.25
N LYS A 479 4.68 -27.10 -9.22
CA LYS A 479 4.66 -27.54 -7.83
C LYS A 479 4.30 -26.39 -6.90
N GLU A 480 3.52 -26.68 -5.87
CA GLU A 480 3.22 -25.76 -4.76
C GLU A 480 3.45 -26.49 -3.43
N ILE A 481 4.10 -25.85 -2.47
CA ILE A 481 4.41 -26.41 -1.14
C ILE A 481 4.24 -25.32 -0.08
N TYR A 482 3.78 -25.71 1.10
CA TYR A 482 3.68 -24.84 2.26
C TYR A 482 4.87 -25.05 3.20
N PHE A 483 5.46 -23.96 3.65
CA PHE A 483 6.51 -23.92 4.66
C PHE A 483 6.05 -23.10 5.86
N ASP A 484 6.44 -23.52 7.06
CA ASP A 484 6.09 -22.90 8.34
C ASP A 484 7.33 -22.43 9.14
N SER A 485 8.51 -22.56 8.54
CA SER A 485 9.81 -22.30 9.16
C SER A 485 10.92 -22.21 8.11
N ASP A 486 12.01 -21.56 8.51
CA ASP A 486 13.22 -21.42 7.70
C ASP A 486 13.83 -22.80 7.41
N ARG A 487 14.15 -23.06 6.14
CA ARG A 487 14.70 -24.36 5.75
C ARG A 487 15.45 -24.37 4.44
N LYS A 488 16.30 -25.37 4.31
CA LYS A 488 16.97 -25.74 3.05
C LYS A 488 16.23 -26.91 2.40
N PHE A 489 16.00 -26.83 1.10
CA PHE A 489 15.36 -27.89 0.32
C PHE A 489 15.95 -27.95 -1.09
N TYR A 490 15.59 -28.99 -1.85
CA TYR A 490 16.14 -29.22 -3.18
C TYR A 490 15.04 -29.45 -4.19
N GLU A 491 15.24 -28.91 -5.40
CA GLU A 491 14.45 -29.27 -6.57
C GLU A 491 15.30 -30.02 -7.59
N LYS A 492 14.70 -31.03 -8.21
CA LYS A 492 15.30 -31.74 -9.34
C LYS A 492 15.05 -30.91 -10.60
N LEU A 493 16.12 -30.62 -11.33
CA LEU A 493 16.01 -29.93 -12.61
C LEU A 493 15.58 -30.92 -13.70
N THR A 494 14.75 -30.45 -14.63
CA THR A 494 14.37 -31.15 -15.85
C THR A 494 15.54 -31.17 -16.84
N SER A 495 15.71 -32.27 -17.57
CA SER A 495 16.78 -32.42 -18.55
C SER A 495 16.66 -31.40 -19.67
N GLY A 496 17.75 -30.74 -20.02
CA GLY A 496 17.81 -29.69 -21.04
C GLY A 496 18.09 -28.31 -20.44
N ILE A 497 17.72 -27.26 -21.17
CA ILE A 497 17.86 -25.86 -20.76
C ILE A 497 16.47 -25.28 -20.54
N HIS A 498 16.17 -24.91 -19.31
CA HIS A 498 14.86 -24.38 -18.95
C HIS A 498 14.98 -23.08 -18.14
N THR A 499 13.93 -22.26 -18.21
CA THR A 499 13.81 -21.08 -17.35
C THR A 499 13.03 -21.45 -16.10
N TYR A 500 13.70 -21.44 -14.97
CA TYR A 500 13.08 -21.69 -13.67
C TYR A 500 12.70 -20.39 -13.01
N ARG A 501 11.52 -20.37 -12.39
CA ARG A 501 11.06 -19.29 -11.52
C ARG A 501 10.62 -19.88 -10.19
N PHE A 502 11.34 -19.51 -9.14
CA PHE A 502 11.12 -19.92 -7.76
C PHE A 502 10.41 -18.77 -7.05
N HIS A 503 9.13 -18.93 -6.79
CA HIS A 503 8.29 -17.90 -6.20
C HIS A 503 7.93 -18.30 -4.77
N VAL A 504 8.01 -17.36 -3.83
CA VAL A 504 7.54 -17.57 -2.47
C VAL A 504 6.69 -16.37 -2.05
N GLU A 505 5.53 -16.64 -1.48
CA GLU A 505 4.59 -15.64 -0.97
C GLU A 505 4.18 -15.99 0.46
N ASP A 506 4.16 -15.02 1.37
CA ASP A 506 3.70 -15.22 2.74
C ASP A 506 2.18 -14.98 2.90
N LEU A 507 1.64 -15.16 4.11
CA LEU A 507 0.21 -14.97 4.36
C LEU A 507 -0.27 -13.51 4.21
N ALA A 508 0.64 -12.53 4.26
CA ALA A 508 0.32 -11.12 4.05
C ALA A 508 0.48 -10.69 2.59
N GLY A 509 0.93 -11.59 1.71
CA GLY A 509 1.17 -11.33 0.30
C GLY A 509 2.49 -10.60 0.03
N ASN A 510 3.43 -10.61 0.98
CA ASN A 510 4.81 -10.23 0.66
C ASN A 510 5.44 -11.38 -0.11
N LYS A 511 6.26 -11.04 -1.10
CA LYS A 511 6.77 -12.03 -2.06
C LYS A 511 8.25 -11.86 -2.35
N VAL A 512 8.89 -12.98 -2.63
CA VAL A 512 10.24 -13.05 -3.20
C VAL A 512 10.22 -13.97 -4.42
N GLU A 513 11.00 -13.62 -5.43
CA GLU A 513 11.11 -14.39 -6.65
C GLU A 513 12.55 -14.46 -7.12
N LEU A 514 12.98 -15.67 -7.50
CA LEU A 514 14.23 -15.90 -8.23
C LEU A 514 13.91 -16.48 -9.59
N LYS A 515 14.40 -15.83 -10.65
CA LYS A 515 14.28 -16.32 -12.03
C LYS A 515 15.66 -16.61 -12.58
N GLN A 516 15.92 -17.87 -12.95
CA GLN A 516 17.21 -18.28 -13.48
C GLN A 516 17.05 -19.30 -14.61
N ARG A 517 17.80 -19.09 -15.69
CA ARG A 517 17.94 -20.08 -16.76
C ARG A 517 18.98 -21.10 -16.32
N LEU A 518 18.56 -22.33 -16.06
CA LEU A 518 19.43 -23.40 -15.60
C LEU A 518 19.52 -24.49 -16.66
N GLN A 519 20.67 -25.16 -16.69
CA GLN A 519 20.93 -26.26 -17.58
C GLN A 519 21.16 -27.53 -16.76
N CYS A 520 20.49 -28.61 -17.14
CA CYS A 520 20.67 -29.92 -16.53
C CYS A 520 20.92 -30.95 -17.63
N TYR A 521 22.11 -31.53 -17.62
CA TYR A 521 22.48 -32.62 -18.51
C TYR A 521 22.77 -33.86 -17.65
N PRO A 522 21.78 -34.74 -17.45
CA PRO A 522 21.99 -35.93 -16.63
C PRO A 522 23.00 -36.88 -17.29
N PRO A 523 23.66 -37.76 -16.51
CA PRO A 523 24.57 -38.77 -17.05
C PRO A 523 23.93 -39.66 -18.13
N LEU A 524 24.54 -39.71 -19.32
CA LEU A 524 24.13 -40.50 -20.50
C LEU A 524 25.02 -41.73 -20.69
N ARG A 525 24.87 -42.73 -19.82
CA ARG A 525 25.70 -43.96 -19.83
C ARG A 525 25.63 -44.78 -21.12
N ASN A 526 24.57 -44.63 -21.91
CA ASN A 526 24.37 -45.38 -23.15
C ASN A 526 24.82 -44.60 -24.39
N ALA A 527 25.28 -43.36 -24.24
CA ALA A 527 25.79 -42.57 -25.35
C ALA A 527 27.04 -43.21 -25.93
N LYS A 528 27.16 -43.23 -27.25
CA LYS A 528 28.31 -43.83 -27.95
C LYS A 528 28.61 -43.11 -29.25
N ILE A 529 29.87 -43.18 -29.67
CA ILE A 529 30.32 -42.73 -30.98
C ILE A 529 30.11 -43.88 -31.96
N VAL A 530 29.50 -43.61 -33.11
CA VAL A 530 29.32 -44.57 -34.21
C VAL A 530 30.01 -43.98 -35.43
N ILE A 531 31.11 -44.59 -35.83
CA ILE A 531 31.90 -44.18 -36.99
C ILE A 531 31.30 -44.79 -38.26
N ASP A 532 31.15 -43.99 -39.31
CA ASP A 532 30.68 -44.47 -40.61
C ASP A 532 31.74 -45.43 -41.20
N GLY A 533 31.31 -46.63 -41.63
CA GLY A 533 32.23 -47.69 -42.02
C GLY A 533 32.85 -48.48 -40.85
N GLY A 534 32.38 -48.28 -39.61
CA GLY A 534 32.76 -49.06 -38.43
C GLY A 534 34.15 -48.73 -37.86
N GLU A 535 34.55 -49.46 -36.82
CA GLU A 535 35.86 -49.28 -36.14
C GLU A 535 37.00 -50.08 -36.79
N GLU A 536 36.68 -50.91 -37.79
CA GLU A 536 37.65 -51.72 -38.52
C GLU A 536 38.63 -50.85 -39.33
N PRO A 537 39.86 -51.34 -39.56
CA PRO A 537 40.84 -50.65 -40.40
C PRO A 537 40.28 -50.34 -41.80
N GLU A 538 40.36 -49.08 -42.21
CA GLU A 538 39.96 -48.65 -43.56
C GLU A 538 41.19 -48.56 -44.46
N TYR A 539 41.14 -49.29 -45.56
CA TYR A 539 42.19 -49.29 -46.57
C TYR A 539 41.90 -48.25 -47.66
N ILE A 540 42.86 -47.34 -47.89
CA ILE A 540 42.75 -46.27 -48.87
C ILE A 540 43.81 -46.50 -49.96
N PRO A 541 43.42 -47.05 -51.13
CA PRO A 541 44.34 -47.20 -52.24
C PRO A 541 44.58 -45.84 -52.91
N VAL A 542 45.82 -45.40 -52.96
CA VAL A 542 46.25 -44.18 -53.63
C VAL A 542 47.55 -44.44 -54.40
N PRO A 543 47.65 -44.03 -55.67
CA PRO A 543 48.89 -44.18 -56.41
C PRO A 543 50.03 -43.37 -55.75
N PRO A 544 51.28 -43.83 -55.85
CA PRO A 544 52.41 -43.16 -55.25
C PRO A 544 52.57 -41.72 -55.78
N PRO A 545 52.77 -40.73 -54.91
CA PRO A 545 52.85 -39.34 -55.32
C PRO A 545 54.11 -39.09 -56.18
N PRO A 546 54.04 -38.21 -57.20
CA PRO A 546 55.21 -37.77 -57.94
C PRO A 546 56.29 -37.19 -57.01
N ARG A 547 57.57 -37.37 -57.37
CA ARG A 547 58.70 -36.88 -56.56
C ARG A 547 58.57 -35.37 -56.31
N GLY A 548 58.58 -34.98 -55.03
CA GLY A 548 58.54 -33.57 -54.60
C GLY A 548 57.14 -33.00 -54.29
N ILE A 549 56.07 -33.79 -54.39
CA ILE A 549 54.70 -33.36 -54.08
C ILE A 549 54.30 -33.77 -52.64
N ASN A 550 53.41 -32.98 -52.02
CA ASN A 550 52.83 -33.25 -50.70
C ASN A 550 52.25 -34.67 -50.63
N THR A 551 52.69 -35.44 -49.62
CA THR A 551 52.30 -36.84 -49.39
C THR A 551 51.05 -36.98 -48.51
N LYS A 552 50.37 -35.87 -48.19
CA LYS A 552 49.14 -35.87 -47.39
C LYS A 552 47.92 -36.15 -48.27
N ILE A 553 47.14 -37.14 -47.86
CA ILE A 553 45.85 -37.48 -48.46
C ILE A 553 44.75 -36.90 -47.57
N HIS A 554 43.84 -36.14 -48.18
CA HIS A 554 42.65 -35.66 -47.48
C HIS A 554 41.57 -36.74 -47.50
N ARG A 555 41.06 -37.10 -46.32
CA ARG A 555 39.93 -38.02 -46.16
C ARG A 555 38.84 -37.36 -45.32
N GLN A 556 37.59 -37.60 -45.68
CA GLN A 556 36.46 -37.20 -44.84
C GLN A 556 36.24 -38.26 -43.76
N LEU A 557 36.37 -37.86 -42.50
CA LEU A 557 36.01 -38.65 -41.34
C LEU A 557 34.56 -38.32 -40.98
N SER A 558 33.68 -39.31 -41.09
CA SER A 558 32.26 -39.17 -40.75
C SER A 558 31.90 -40.06 -39.57
N PHE A 559 31.25 -39.49 -38.56
CA PHE A 559 30.76 -40.23 -37.39
C PHE A 559 29.54 -39.54 -36.78
N SER A 560 28.82 -40.26 -35.92
CA SER A 560 27.70 -39.69 -35.17
C SER A 560 27.74 -40.06 -33.69
N VAL A 561 27.23 -39.17 -32.84
CA VAL A 561 27.01 -39.45 -31.42
C VAL A 561 25.57 -39.92 -31.24
N LYS A 562 25.41 -41.21 -30.93
CA LYS A 562 24.10 -41.86 -30.78
C LYS A 562 23.66 -41.90 -29.32
N ASN A 563 22.35 -42.11 -29.13
CA ASN A 563 21.68 -42.21 -27.82
C ASN A 563 21.75 -40.92 -26.99
N LEU A 564 21.83 -39.76 -27.66
CA LEU A 564 21.56 -38.47 -27.04
C LEU A 564 20.03 -38.27 -26.92
N PRO A 565 19.52 -37.63 -25.86
CA PRO A 565 18.10 -37.29 -25.75
C PRO A 565 17.63 -36.51 -26.98
N GLN A 566 16.60 -37.02 -27.66
CA GLN A 566 16.06 -36.45 -28.89
C GLN A 566 17.09 -36.24 -30.02
N ASN A 567 18.25 -36.91 -29.96
CA ASN A 567 19.40 -36.68 -30.85
C ASN A 567 19.91 -35.22 -30.87
N ASP A 568 19.71 -34.48 -29.77
CA ASP A 568 20.06 -33.06 -29.68
C ASP A 568 21.59 -32.87 -29.51
N PRO A 569 22.29 -32.17 -30.44
CA PRO A 569 23.72 -31.92 -30.34
C PRO A 569 24.10 -30.98 -29.18
N THR A 570 23.15 -30.25 -28.58
CA THR A 570 23.44 -29.34 -27.45
C THR A 570 23.97 -30.06 -26.21
N TYR A 571 23.82 -31.39 -26.13
CA TYR A 571 24.40 -32.24 -25.07
C TYR A 571 25.92 -32.42 -25.20
N ILE A 572 26.49 -32.13 -26.38
CA ILE A 572 27.93 -32.22 -26.63
C ILE A 572 28.61 -30.92 -26.16
N LYS A 573 29.65 -31.04 -25.34
CA LYS A 573 30.47 -29.91 -24.89
C LYS A 573 31.61 -29.62 -25.86
N GLN A 574 32.34 -30.67 -26.25
CA GLN A 574 33.41 -30.58 -27.24
C GLN A 574 33.65 -31.92 -27.90
N ILE A 575 34.26 -31.87 -29.09
CA ILE A 575 34.82 -33.05 -29.75
C ILE A 575 36.28 -32.77 -30.08
N ASP A 576 37.16 -33.68 -29.68
CA ASP A 576 38.59 -33.65 -30.00
C ASP A 576 38.93 -34.82 -30.92
N ILE A 577 39.53 -34.52 -32.07
CA ILE A 577 40.00 -35.50 -33.06
C ILE A 577 41.52 -35.40 -33.10
N THR A 578 42.18 -36.45 -32.62
CA THR A 578 43.64 -36.50 -32.49
C THR A 578 44.24 -37.47 -33.52
N LEU A 579 45.21 -36.98 -34.28
CA LEU A 579 46.05 -37.74 -35.21
C LEU A 579 47.54 -37.41 -34.94
N PRO A 580 48.49 -38.23 -35.39
CA PRO A 580 49.92 -37.93 -35.27
C PRO A 580 50.25 -36.56 -35.87
N GLY A 581 50.71 -35.63 -35.03
CA GLY A 581 51.10 -34.27 -35.44
C GLY A 581 49.94 -33.30 -35.72
N ASN A 582 48.68 -33.68 -35.48
CA ASN A 582 47.53 -32.78 -35.68
C ASN A 582 46.41 -33.01 -34.65
N HIS A 583 45.75 -31.94 -34.22
CA HIS A 583 44.68 -31.97 -33.23
C HIS A 583 43.57 -31.00 -33.64
N ILE A 584 42.39 -31.53 -33.94
CA ILE A 584 41.22 -30.76 -34.33
C ILE A 584 40.24 -30.73 -33.16
N GLN A 585 39.77 -29.55 -32.78
CA GLN A 585 38.81 -29.36 -31.70
C GLN A 585 37.56 -28.66 -32.23
N LEU A 586 36.39 -29.24 -32.00
CA LEU A 586 35.08 -28.71 -32.40
C LEU A 586 34.29 -28.32 -31.15
N ARG A 587 33.78 -27.08 -31.11
CA ARG A 587 33.02 -26.54 -29.96
C ARG A 587 31.95 -25.55 -30.42
N GLY A 588 30.95 -25.32 -29.57
CA GLY A 588 29.98 -24.23 -29.77
C GLY A 588 29.25 -24.33 -31.11
N THR A 589 29.43 -23.34 -31.98
CA THR A 589 28.74 -23.22 -33.27
C THR A 589 29.11 -24.30 -34.29
N ASP A 590 30.25 -24.98 -34.12
CA ASP A 590 30.68 -26.08 -34.99
C ASP A 590 29.78 -27.32 -34.84
N LEU A 591 29.03 -27.41 -33.74
CA LEU A 591 28.21 -28.56 -33.36
C LEU A 591 26.73 -28.31 -33.69
N GLN A 592 26.41 -28.16 -34.97
CA GLN A 592 25.04 -27.98 -35.47
C GLN A 592 24.25 -29.30 -35.54
N SER A 593 24.95 -30.44 -35.54
CA SER A 593 24.39 -31.77 -35.75
C SER A 593 25.10 -32.79 -34.87
N ASN A 594 24.41 -33.89 -34.52
CA ASN A 594 25.03 -35.03 -33.86
C ASN A 594 25.80 -35.94 -34.84
N ARG A 595 25.74 -35.66 -36.15
CA ARG A 595 26.60 -36.21 -37.19
C ARG A 595 27.67 -35.19 -37.55
N ILE A 596 28.92 -35.63 -37.53
CA ILE A 596 30.10 -34.82 -37.74
C ILE A 596 30.83 -35.34 -38.96
N ASP A 597 31.12 -34.42 -39.87
CA ASP A 597 31.89 -34.66 -41.09
C ASP A 597 33.11 -33.75 -41.05
N GLN A 598 34.29 -34.34 -40.81
CA GLN A 598 35.54 -33.59 -40.66
C GLN A 598 36.57 -34.04 -41.68
N GLN A 599 37.13 -33.11 -42.44
CA GLN A 599 38.27 -33.40 -43.31
C GLN A 599 39.52 -33.58 -42.44
N ILE A 600 40.21 -34.70 -42.61
CA ILE A 600 41.46 -35.07 -41.93
C ILE A 600 42.59 -35.29 -42.96
N GLU A 601 43.82 -35.09 -42.52
CA GLU A 601 45.02 -35.31 -43.33
C GLU A 601 45.73 -36.59 -42.88
N LEU A 602 45.94 -37.51 -43.82
CA LEU A 602 46.59 -38.80 -43.59
C LEU A 602 47.92 -38.87 -44.35
N PRO A 603 49.03 -39.30 -43.74
CA PRO A 603 50.29 -39.47 -44.45
C PRO A 603 50.27 -40.73 -45.33
N HIS A 604 50.66 -40.58 -46.60
CA HIS A 604 50.83 -41.70 -47.53
C HIS A 604 51.80 -42.77 -47.00
N GLY A 605 51.49 -44.05 -47.21
CA GLY A 605 52.36 -45.18 -46.86
C GLY A 605 52.43 -45.49 -45.37
N THR A 606 51.58 -44.89 -44.54
CA THR A 606 51.56 -45.11 -43.08
C THR A 606 50.20 -45.61 -42.61
N SER A 607 50.19 -46.38 -41.53
CA SER A 607 48.97 -46.68 -40.79
C SER A 607 48.77 -45.61 -39.71
N THR A 608 47.66 -44.89 -39.79
CA THR A 608 47.33 -43.78 -38.89
C THR A 608 46.09 -44.13 -38.07
N LYS A 609 46.19 -44.08 -36.74
CA LYS A 609 45.05 -44.25 -35.83
C LYS A 609 44.49 -42.88 -35.45
N VAL A 610 43.27 -42.61 -35.88
CA VAL A 610 42.54 -41.38 -35.53
C VAL A 610 41.73 -41.63 -34.26
N LYS A 611 42.02 -40.89 -33.19
CA LYS A 611 41.28 -40.97 -31.92
C LYS A 611 40.23 -39.86 -31.86
N ILE A 612 38.98 -40.24 -31.62
CA ILE A 612 37.85 -39.34 -31.45
C ILE A 612 37.46 -39.35 -29.97
N THR A 613 37.47 -38.19 -29.33
CA THR A 613 37.05 -38.00 -27.94
C THR A 613 35.89 -37.01 -27.91
N VAL A 614 34.73 -37.44 -27.41
CA VAL A 614 33.56 -36.57 -27.25
C VAL A 614 33.35 -36.34 -25.76
N THR A 615 33.42 -35.08 -25.34
CA THR A 615 33.07 -34.69 -23.96
C THR A 615 31.63 -34.18 -23.95
N LEU A 616 30.76 -34.81 -23.17
CA LEU A 616 29.37 -34.39 -22.98
C LEU A 616 29.26 -33.31 -21.89
N LYS A 617 28.21 -32.50 -21.91
CA LYS A 617 27.95 -31.47 -20.88
C LYS A 617 27.61 -32.04 -19.51
N SER A 618 27.19 -33.30 -19.46
CA SER A 618 27.07 -34.10 -18.23
C SER A 618 28.43 -34.41 -17.58
N GLY A 619 29.54 -34.24 -18.30
CA GLY A 619 30.90 -34.55 -17.87
C GLY A 619 31.42 -35.91 -18.34
N GLU A 620 30.59 -36.74 -19.00
CA GLU A 620 31.02 -38.02 -19.54
C GLU A 620 31.91 -37.85 -20.76
N ILE A 621 32.88 -38.76 -20.89
CA ILE A 621 33.85 -38.77 -21.98
C ILE A 621 33.66 -40.07 -22.77
N LEU A 622 33.32 -39.93 -24.05
CA LEU A 622 33.22 -41.04 -24.98
C LEU A 622 34.48 -41.07 -25.84
N THR A 623 35.01 -42.26 -26.13
CA THR A 623 36.18 -42.41 -26.99
C THR A 623 35.95 -43.50 -28.03
N ALA A 624 36.35 -43.22 -29.27
CA ALA A 624 36.39 -44.20 -30.35
C ALA A 624 37.67 -44.01 -31.17
N ASN A 625 38.06 -45.03 -31.91
CA ASN A 625 39.23 -44.96 -32.78
C ASN A 625 38.88 -45.48 -34.17
N LYS A 626 39.43 -44.83 -35.20
CA LYS A 626 39.36 -45.30 -36.59
C LYS A 626 40.78 -45.49 -37.13
N PRO A 627 41.22 -46.73 -37.42
CA PRO A 627 42.48 -46.97 -38.10
C PRO A 627 42.33 -46.73 -39.61
N TYR A 628 43.31 -46.05 -40.21
CA TYR A 628 43.45 -45.90 -41.65
C TYR A 628 44.78 -46.47 -42.11
N THR A 629 44.78 -47.16 -43.24
CA THR A 629 46.01 -47.61 -43.92
C THR A 629 45.99 -47.03 -45.33
N VAL A 630 46.94 -46.13 -45.61
CA VAL A 630 47.07 -45.45 -46.90
C VAL A 630 48.20 -46.13 -47.68
N GLN A 631 47.88 -46.74 -48.83
CA GLN A 631 48.84 -47.50 -49.65
C GLN A 631 48.81 -47.13 -51.11
#